data_AF-A0A8T1QQ25-F1
#
_entry.id   AF-A0A8T1QQ25-F1
#
_cell.length_a   1.000
_cell.length_b   1.000
_cell.length_c   1.000
_cell.angle_alpha   90.00
_cell.angle_beta   90.00
_cell.angle_gamma   90.00
#
_symmetry.space_group_name_H-M   'P 1'
#
loop_
_entity.id
_entity.type
_entity.pdbx_description
1 polymer ?
#
loop_
_entity_poly.entity_id
_entity_poly.type
_entity_poly.pdbx_seq_one_letter_code
_entity_poly.pdbx_strand_id
1 'polypeptide(L)'
;TSKFKTLAKLTISRITILKNHRQVRCSLAHSDVIELLKLGHQERALLRVEHVIKEQNMLDVFAMIANYCDVLIERVELLQKNSGCHDEIKEGISSLIFAASRCGEFPELQKLRQILTSTFGKDFADRAIESRNNCDVNPKMIQKLSVRQQSLETRLKVLKEIASEIGVTLHLEEVAPLVVEDDSQKQRQLEPHKSANLDGPHLRSPGEERMENEFPESIRTRKKYRDVAAAAQEAFESAAYAAAAARAAVALSRSESRDNDPDDHSGSSH
;
A
#
# COMPACT_ATOMS: atom_id res chain seq x y z
N THR A 1 -1.04 23.54 24.05
CA THR A 1 0.35 24.04 23.89
C THR A 1 1.40 23.09 24.46
N SER A 2 1.65 23.01 25.78
CA SER A 2 2.80 22.28 26.39
C SER A 2 2.95 20.80 25.97
N LYS A 3 1.87 20.01 26.04
CA LYS A 3 1.85 18.60 25.63
C LYS A 3 2.25 18.42 24.15
N PHE A 4 1.84 19.33 23.27
CA PHE A 4 2.24 19.33 21.86
C PHE A 4 3.73 19.62 21.70
N LYS A 5 4.27 20.68 22.34
CA LYS A 5 5.71 21.01 22.30
C LYS A 5 6.60 19.83 22.70
N THR A 6 6.23 19.12 23.77
CA THR A 6 6.97 17.94 24.25
C THR A 6 6.96 16.81 23.23
N LEU A 7 5.79 16.51 22.65
CA LEU A 7 5.62 15.42 21.70
C LEU A 7 6.23 15.71 20.33
N ALA A 8 6.18 16.96 19.85
CA ALA A 8 6.83 17.39 18.62
C ALA A 8 8.36 17.27 18.72
N LYS A 9 8.96 17.62 19.87
CA LYS A 9 10.39 17.37 20.12
C LYS A 9 10.75 15.88 20.16
N LEU A 10 9.88 15.04 20.73
CA LEU A 10 10.08 13.59 20.71
C LEU A 10 9.95 13.01 19.29
N THR A 11 9.06 13.58 18.48
CA THR A 11 8.90 13.28 17.03
C THR A 11 10.18 13.58 16.27
N ILE A 12 10.76 14.78 16.43
CA ILE A 12 12.06 15.15 15.83
C ILE A 12 13.19 14.20 16.28
N SER A 13 13.24 13.86 17.58
CA SER A 13 14.23 12.92 18.12
C SER A 13 14.09 11.52 17.51
N ARG A 14 12.86 11.03 17.34
CA ARG A 14 12.55 9.75 16.70
C ARG A 14 12.90 9.74 15.21
N ILE A 15 12.70 10.85 14.49
CA ILE A 15 13.10 11.02 13.10
C ILE A 15 14.60 10.77 12.90
N THR A 16 15.45 11.26 13.80
CA THR A 16 16.91 11.04 13.70
C THR A 16 17.26 9.55 13.73
N ILE A 17 16.56 8.74 14.55
CA ILE A 17 16.75 7.29 14.62
C ILE A 17 16.21 6.60 13.35
N LEU A 18 15.00 6.96 12.91
CA LEU A 18 14.37 6.38 11.72
C LEU A 18 15.15 6.73 10.44
N LYS A 19 15.73 7.93 10.35
CA LYS A 19 16.55 8.38 9.23
C LYS A 19 17.75 7.45 9.02
N ASN A 20 18.48 7.10 10.08
CA ASN A 20 19.64 6.21 9.99
C ASN A 20 19.25 4.83 9.42
N HIS A 21 18.15 4.25 9.90
CA HIS A 21 17.62 2.97 9.37
C HIS A 21 17.19 3.10 7.89
N ARG A 22 16.54 4.21 7.52
CA ARG A 22 16.11 4.47 6.14
C ARG A 22 17.29 4.73 5.19
N GLN A 23 18.38 5.34 5.66
CA GLN A 23 19.63 5.51 4.89
C GLN A 23 20.27 4.16 4.56
N VAL A 24 20.35 3.22 5.51
CA VAL A 24 20.85 1.85 5.25
C VAL A 24 19.99 1.14 4.20
N ARG A 25 18.66 1.24 4.31
CA ARG A 25 17.71 0.69 3.31
C ARG A 25 17.88 1.32 1.92
N CYS A 26 18.09 2.63 1.85
CA CYS A 26 18.35 3.35 0.60
C CYS A 26 19.69 2.89 -0.03
N SER A 27 20.76 2.78 0.76
CA SER A 27 22.07 2.30 0.31
C SER A 27 22.03 0.86 -0.21
N LEU A 28 21.25 -0.02 0.43
CA LEU A 28 21.04 -1.40 -0.03
C LEU A 28 20.30 -1.41 -1.38
N ALA A 29 19.15 -0.72 -1.46
CA ALA A 29 18.38 -0.63 -2.70
C ALA A 29 19.20 -0.04 -3.87
N HIS A 30 20.10 0.89 -3.59
CA HIS A 30 21.04 1.48 -4.56
C HIS A 30 22.09 0.47 -5.03
N SER A 31 22.65 -0.31 -4.11
CA SER A 31 23.62 -1.38 -4.41
C SER A 31 22.99 -2.45 -5.31
N ASP A 32 21.74 -2.85 -5.03
CA ASP A 32 21.01 -3.81 -5.86
C ASP A 32 20.83 -3.32 -7.31
N VAL A 33 20.55 -2.01 -7.51
CA VAL A 33 20.46 -1.42 -8.85
C VAL A 33 21.82 -1.48 -9.56
N ILE A 34 22.89 -1.13 -8.85
CA ILE A 34 24.27 -1.21 -9.39
C ILE A 34 24.64 -2.64 -9.79
N GLU A 35 24.31 -3.64 -8.97
CA GLU A 35 24.58 -5.05 -9.29
C GLU A 35 23.76 -5.54 -10.49
N LEU A 36 22.46 -5.22 -10.56
CA LEU A 36 21.62 -5.54 -11.70
C LEU A 36 22.12 -4.87 -13.01
N LEU A 37 22.61 -3.64 -12.94
CA LEU A 37 23.23 -2.96 -14.09
C LEU A 37 24.55 -3.60 -14.52
N LYS A 38 25.42 -4.00 -13.57
CA LYS A 38 26.66 -4.74 -13.87
C LYS A 38 26.42 -6.11 -14.50
N LEU A 39 25.28 -6.76 -14.18
CA LEU A 39 24.82 -8.00 -14.80
C LEU A 39 24.06 -7.78 -16.12
N GLY A 40 23.95 -6.54 -16.61
CA GLY A 40 23.21 -6.19 -17.83
C GLY A 40 21.68 -6.32 -17.72
N HIS A 41 21.14 -6.55 -16.52
CA HIS A 41 19.71 -6.77 -16.27
C HIS A 41 18.93 -5.46 -16.17
N GLN A 42 18.98 -4.62 -17.22
CA GLN A 42 18.51 -3.23 -17.19
C GLN A 42 17.02 -3.09 -16.88
N GLU A 43 16.16 -3.98 -17.36
CA GLU A 43 14.72 -4.01 -17.01
C GLU A 43 14.50 -4.29 -15.52
N ARG A 44 15.26 -5.23 -14.93
CA ARG A 44 15.18 -5.54 -13.49
C ARG A 44 15.72 -4.37 -12.66
N ALA A 45 16.76 -3.70 -13.13
CA ALA A 45 17.28 -2.48 -12.51
C ALA A 45 16.24 -1.34 -12.54
N LEU A 46 15.49 -1.19 -13.64
CA LEU A 46 14.37 -0.24 -13.76
C LEU A 46 13.19 -0.55 -12.82
N LEU A 47 12.94 -1.82 -12.52
CA LEU A 47 11.99 -2.20 -11.46
C LEU A 47 12.57 -1.92 -10.06
N ARG A 48 13.87 -2.18 -9.85
CA ARG A 48 14.52 -1.98 -8.54
C ARG A 48 14.72 -0.50 -8.17
N VAL A 49 14.95 0.40 -9.14
CA VAL A 49 15.13 1.84 -8.87
C VAL A 49 13.88 2.49 -8.28
N GLU A 50 12.69 1.91 -8.48
CA GLU A 50 11.47 2.34 -7.81
C GLU A 50 11.54 2.16 -6.28
N HIS A 51 12.32 1.20 -5.78
CA HIS A 51 12.60 1.07 -4.35
C HIS A 51 13.56 2.17 -3.87
N VAL A 52 14.60 2.50 -4.63
CA VAL A 52 15.52 3.62 -4.31
C VAL A 52 14.72 4.93 -4.16
N ILE A 53 13.83 5.22 -5.12
CA ILE A 53 12.96 6.41 -5.08
C ILE A 53 12.02 6.38 -3.86
N LYS A 54 11.45 5.23 -3.50
CA LYS A 54 10.58 5.10 -2.31
C LYS A 54 11.35 5.31 -1.00
N GLU A 55 12.58 4.81 -0.88
CA GLU A 55 13.41 5.01 0.30
C GLU A 55 13.91 6.46 0.43
N GLN A 56 14.32 7.10 -0.68
CA GLN A 56 14.69 8.51 -0.69
C GLN A 56 13.48 9.43 -0.41
N ASN A 57 12.31 9.14 -0.99
CA ASN A 57 11.08 9.89 -0.70
C ASN A 57 10.73 9.86 0.80
N MET A 58 10.98 8.75 1.50
CA MET A 58 10.78 8.66 2.95
C MET A 58 11.80 9.48 3.75
N LEU A 59 13.06 9.56 3.31
CA LEU A 59 14.06 10.45 3.92
C LEU A 59 13.66 11.92 3.79
N ASP A 60 13.18 12.34 2.61
CA ASP A 60 12.72 13.70 2.37
C ASP A 60 11.46 14.03 3.19
N VAL A 61 10.53 13.08 3.29
CA VAL A 61 9.32 13.22 4.13
C VAL A 61 9.67 13.35 5.61
N PHE A 62 10.65 12.60 6.12
CA PHE A 62 11.14 12.77 7.49
C PHE A 62 11.70 14.18 7.73
N ALA A 63 12.41 14.77 6.76
CA ALA A 63 12.86 16.15 6.86
C ALA A 63 11.68 17.15 6.87
N MET A 64 10.66 16.96 6.02
CA MET A 64 9.46 17.80 6.03
C MET A 64 8.70 17.72 7.37
N ILE A 65 8.52 16.51 7.94
CA ILE A 65 7.86 16.30 9.23
C ILE A 65 8.63 17.03 10.35
N ALA A 66 9.96 16.96 10.37
CA ALA A 66 10.77 17.69 11.34
C ALA A 66 10.57 19.20 11.22
N ASN A 67 10.70 19.75 10.00
CA ASN A 67 10.52 21.19 9.74
C ASN A 67 9.13 21.71 10.18
N TYR A 68 8.06 20.96 9.90
CA TYR A 68 6.72 21.34 10.38
C TYR A 68 6.59 21.22 11.90
N CYS A 69 7.24 20.24 12.55
CA CYS A 69 7.28 20.18 14.01
C CYS A 69 7.98 21.39 14.62
N ASP A 70 9.10 21.86 14.07
CA ASP A 70 9.82 23.03 14.56
C ASP A 70 9.00 24.33 14.39
N VAL A 71 8.45 24.59 13.19
CA VAL A 71 7.60 25.77 12.95
C VAL A 71 6.36 25.81 13.87
N LEU A 72 5.76 24.65 14.18
CA LEU A 72 4.63 24.55 15.10
C LEU A 72 5.04 24.53 16.59
N ILE A 73 6.30 24.25 16.91
CA ILE A 73 6.89 24.49 18.23
C ILE A 73 7.08 25.99 18.43
N GLU A 74 7.59 26.72 17.44
CA GLU A 74 7.70 28.18 17.50
C GLU A 74 6.31 28.82 17.66
N ARG A 75 5.40 28.56 16.71
CA ARG A 75 4.05 29.18 16.65
C ARG A 75 2.98 28.45 17.48
N VAL A 76 3.36 27.79 18.58
CA VAL A 76 2.46 26.94 19.38
C VAL A 76 1.22 27.68 19.92
N GLU A 77 1.29 29.00 20.04
CA GLU A 77 0.22 29.83 20.60
C GLU A 77 -0.98 29.94 19.64
N LEU A 78 -0.76 29.72 18.35
CA LEU A 78 -1.80 29.59 17.32
C LEU A 78 -2.47 28.19 17.34
N LEU A 79 -1.96 27.23 18.12
CA LEU A 79 -2.56 25.91 18.35
C LEU A 79 -3.52 25.89 19.56
N GLN A 80 -4.23 27.00 19.79
CA GLN A 80 -5.23 27.11 20.87
C GLN A 80 -6.62 26.75 20.35
N LYS A 81 -7.42 26.07 21.19
CA LYS A 81 -8.66 25.38 20.78
C LYS A 81 -9.81 26.33 20.37
N ASN A 82 -9.66 27.64 20.60
CA ASN A 82 -10.71 28.63 20.38
C ASN A 82 -10.39 29.57 19.20
N SER A 83 -9.18 29.51 18.64
CA SER A 83 -8.82 30.15 17.37
C SER A 83 -9.06 29.16 16.23
N GLY A 84 -9.63 29.63 15.11
CA GLY A 84 -9.67 28.84 13.88
C GLY A 84 -8.26 28.49 13.38
N CYS A 85 -8.15 27.49 12.50
CA CYS A 85 -6.85 27.10 11.93
C CYS A 85 -6.30 28.22 11.04
N HIS A 86 -5.36 29.01 11.56
CA HIS A 86 -4.72 30.13 10.85
C HIS A 86 -3.94 29.61 9.63
N ASP A 87 -4.10 30.26 8.47
CA ASP A 87 -3.49 29.79 7.21
C ASP A 87 -1.96 29.62 7.28
N GLU A 88 -1.26 30.43 8.08
CA GLU A 88 0.19 30.33 8.33
C GLU A 88 0.67 28.94 8.81
N ILE A 89 -0.16 28.24 9.59
CA ILE A 89 0.16 26.95 10.22
C ILE A 89 -0.62 25.78 9.63
N LYS A 90 -1.66 26.10 8.83
CA LYS A 90 -2.63 25.17 8.26
C LYS A 90 -1.97 24.11 7.38
N GLU A 91 -0.99 24.50 6.54
CA GLU A 91 -0.22 23.54 5.73
C GLU A 91 0.55 22.54 6.62
N GLY A 92 1.20 23.02 7.67
CA GLY A 92 1.96 22.17 8.59
C GLY A 92 1.07 21.19 9.37
N ILE A 93 -0.08 21.66 9.85
CA ILE A 93 -1.06 20.81 10.56
C ILE A 93 -1.62 19.74 9.63
N SER A 94 -2.13 20.12 8.44
CA SER A 94 -2.66 19.18 7.45
C SER A 94 -1.59 18.18 7.01
N SER A 95 -0.37 18.63 6.74
CA SER A 95 0.74 17.78 6.30
C SER A 95 1.17 16.78 7.39
N LEU A 96 1.27 17.19 8.65
CA LEU A 96 1.55 16.26 9.76
C LEU A 96 0.44 15.22 9.95
N ILE A 97 -0.84 15.60 9.79
CA ILE A 97 -1.97 14.66 9.85
C ILE A 97 -1.93 13.66 8.68
N PHE A 98 -1.69 14.14 7.46
CA PHE A 98 -1.57 13.33 6.24
C PHE A 98 -0.39 12.36 6.28
N ALA A 99 0.76 12.81 6.80
CA ALA A 99 1.94 11.98 7.04
C ALA A 99 1.66 10.91 8.10
N ALA A 100 1.03 11.29 9.22
CA ALA A 100 0.70 10.35 10.28
C ALA A 100 -0.15 9.18 9.78
N SER A 101 -1.17 9.40 8.94
CA SER A 101 -1.99 8.29 8.41
C SER A 101 -1.27 7.38 7.40
N ARG A 102 0.01 7.65 7.09
CA ARG A 102 0.85 6.87 6.15
C ARG A 102 2.14 6.33 6.79
N CYS A 103 2.68 7.01 7.80
CA CYS A 103 3.88 6.63 8.55
C CYS A 103 3.55 5.73 9.76
N GLY A 104 3.26 4.45 9.52
CA GLY A 104 2.93 3.48 10.57
C GLY A 104 4.06 3.20 11.58
N GLU A 105 5.33 3.36 11.19
CA GLU A 105 6.53 3.11 12.03
C GLU A 105 6.79 4.17 13.14
N PHE A 106 5.82 5.07 13.36
CA PHE A 106 6.03 6.34 14.05
C PHE A 106 4.93 6.66 15.09
N PRO A 107 4.97 6.07 16.30
CA PRO A 107 3.91 6.20 17.30
C PRO A 107 3.78 7.61 17.89
N GLU A 108 4.83 8.42 17.92
CA GLU A 108 4.79 9.82 18.35
C GLU A 108 3.98 10.68 17.37
N LEU A 109 4.14 10.45 16.07
CA LEU A 109 3.42 11.14 15.01
C LEU A 109 1.92 10.74 14.99
N GLN A 110 1.58 9.49 15.35
CA GLN A 110 0.18 9.11 15.60
C GLN A 110 -0.43 9.90 16.77
N LYS A 111 0.32 10.07 17.86
CA LYS A 111 -0.10 10.88 19.02
C LYS A 111 -0.21 12.37 18.65
N LEU A 112 0.65 12.90 17.76
CA LEU A 112 0.52 14.28 17.24
C LEU A 112 -0.78 14.43 16.44
N ARG A 113 -1.07 13.51 15.52
CA ARG A 113 -2.35 13.48 14.79
C ARG A 113 -3.54 13.45 15.74
N GLN A 114 -3.53 12.61 16.79
CA GLN A 114 -4.60 12.59 17.80
C GLN A 114 -4.80 13.96 18.48
N ILE A 115 -3.72 14.66 18.87
CA ILE A 115 -3.80 16.01 19.45
C ILE A 115 -4.35 17.02 18.44
N LEU A 116 -3.87 17.01 17.20
CA LEU A 116 -4.29 17.95 16.16
C LEU A 116 -5.76 17.73 15.77
N THR A 117 -6.19 16.49 15.56
CA THR A 117 -7.61 16.13 15.35
C THR A 117 -8.50 16.54 16.52
N SER A 118 -8.02 16.41 17.77
CA SER A 118 -8.76 16.85 18.97
C SER A 118 -8.82 18.39 19.13
N THR A 119 -8.01 19.12 18.37
CA THR A 119 -7.91 20.59 18.41
C THR A 119 -8.70 21.24 17.27
N PHE A 120 -8.55 20.73 16.05
CA PHE A 120 -9.16 21.30 14.83
C PHE A 120 -10.38 20.53 14.30
N GLY A 121 -10.79 19.46 14.99
CA GLY A 121 -11.96 18.66 14.65
C GLY A 121 -11.66 17.49 13.70
N LYS A 122 -12.60 16.54 13.66
CA LYS A 122 -12.49 15.33 12.83
C LYS A 122 -12.50 15.67 11.34
N ASP A 123 -13.44 16.50 10.89
CA ASP A 123 -13.62 16.83 9.47
C ASP A 123 -12.40 17.55 8.87
N PHE A 124 -11.67 18.33 9.67
CA PHE A 124 -10.39 18.92 9.26
C PHE A 124 -9.36 17.81 9.01
N ALA A 125 -9.22 16.89 9.97
CA ALA A 125 -8.27 15.80 9.87
C ALA A 125 -8.61 14.82 8.74
N ASP A 126 -9.88 14.49 8.54
CA ASP A 126 -10.32 13.55 7.50
C ASP A 126 -10.10 14.14 6.09
N ARG A 127 -10.34 15.46 5.87
CA ARG A 127 -9.93 16.14 4.62
C ARG A 127 -8.44 16.02 4.34
N ALA A 128 -7.60 16.20 5.37
CA ALA A 128 -6.16 16.07 5.25
C ALA A 128 -5.72 14.62 4.99
N ILE A 129 -6.25 13.64 5.73
CA ILE A 129 -5.97 12.20 5.59
C ILE A 129 -6.28 11.72 4.16
N GLU A 130 -7.48 12.04 3.67
CA GLU A 130 -7.96 11.62 2.35
C GLU A 130 -7.36 12.42 1.19
N SER A 131 -6.69 13.55 1.46
CA SER A 131 -6.15 14.44 0.43
C SER A 131 -7.22 14.95 -0.56
N ARG A 132 -8.41 15.29 -0.05
CA ARG A 132 -9.50 15.88 -0.85
C ARG A 132 -9.10 17.24 -1.44
N ASN A 133 -9.88 17.75 -2.39
CA ASN A 133 -9.76 19.13 -2.84
C ASN A 133 -9.80 20.08 -1.63
N ASN A 134 -8.89 21.07 -1.60
CA ASN A 134 -8.71 22.01 -0.49
C ASN A 134 -8.42 21.32 0.86
N CYS A 135 -7.53 20.32 0.86
CA CYS A 135 -7.02 19.66 2.07
C CYS A 135 -5.87 20.41 2.78
N ASP A 136 -5.32 21.44 2.15
CA ASP A 136 -4.16 22.22 2.61
C ASP A 136 -2.88 21.40 2.86
N VAL A 137 -2.80 20.13 2.42
CA VAL A 137 -1.60 19.29 2.56
C VAL A 137 -0.56 19.71 1.51
N ASN A 138 0.72 19.76 1.89
CA ASN A 138 1.80 20.13 0.97
C ASN A 138 1.88 19.16 -0.23
N PRO A 139 1.78 19.64 -1.49
CA PRO A 139 1.75 18.78 -2.68
C PRO A 139 2.96 17.86 -2.85
N LYS A 140 4.16 18.29 -2.42
CA LYS A 140 5.38 17.47 -2.49
C LYS A 140 5.30 16.29 -1.52
N MET A 141 4.69 16.49 -0.35
CA MET A 141 4.46 15.40 0.60
C MET A 141 3.41 14.41 0.07
N ILE A 142 2.35 14.88 -0.61
CA ILE A 142 1.38 14.01 -1.29
C ILE A 142 2.06 13.15 -2.35
N GLN A 143 2.88 13.77 -3.21
CA GLN A 143 3.61 13.06 -4.26
C GLN A 143 4.56 11.99 -3.69
N LYS A 144 5.33 12.33 -2.64
CA LYS A 144 6.34 11.43 -2.05
C LYS A 144 5.76 10.29 -1.23
N LEU A 145 4.62 10.49 -0.56
CA LEU A 145 3.87 9.44 0.14
C LEU A 145 2.78 8.77 -0.73
N SER A 146 2.80 8.99 -2.04
CA SER A 146 1.88 8.33 -2.97
C SER A 146 2.21 6.85 -3.09
N VAL A 147 1.20 5.99 -2.93
CA VAL A 147 1.30 4.55 -3.22
C VAL A 147 1.28 4.23 -4.72
N ARG A 148 1.02 5.24 -5.58
CA ARG A 148 1.05 5.06 -7.03
C ARG A 148 2.48 4.82 -7.51
N GLN A 149 2.62 3.93 -8.49
CA GLN A 149 3.87 3.72 -9.22
C GLN A 149 4.39 5.05 -9.79
N GLN A 150 5.70 5.27 -9.68
CA GLN A 150 6.35 6.46 -10.21
C GLN A 150 6.39 6.39 -11.74
N SER A 151 6.39 7.53 -12.43
CA SER A 151 6.38 7.56 -13.89
C SER A 151 7.59 6.83 -14.49
N LEU A 152 7.44 6.30 -15.71
CA LEU A 152 8.55 5.67 -16.41
C LEU A 152 9.73 6.64 -16.58
N GLU A 153 9.45 7.89 -16.95
CA GLU A 153 10.40 9.00 -17.02
C GLU A 153 11.17 9.20 -15.71
N THR A 154 10.49 9.31 -14.55
CA THR A 154 11.17 9.52 -13.26
C THR A 154 12.07 8.33 -12.90
N ARG A 155 11.64 7.10 -13.19
CA ARG A 155 12.44 5.88 -12.92
C ARG A 155 13.63 5.78 -13.88
N LEU A 156 13.44 6.04 -15.17
CA LEU A 156 14.52 6.08 -16.17
C LEU A 156 15.54 7.18 -15.86
N LYS A 157 15.10 8.36 -15.38
CA LYS A 157 16.01 9.43 -14.97
C LYS A 157 16.95 8.98 -13.85
N VAL A 158 16.41 8.45 -12.74
CA VAL A 158 17.24 7.98 -11.61
C VAL A 158 18.09 6.78 -12.02
N LEU A 159 17.59 5.91 -12.91
CA LEU A 159 18.39 4.81 -13.45
C LEU A 159 19.56 5.30 -14.32
N LYS A 160 19.36 6.33 -15.14
CA LYS A 160 20.43 6.99 -15.94
C LYS A 160 21.46 7.65 -15.03
N GLU A 161 21.03 8.32 -13.95
CA GLU A 161 21.90 8.91 -12.94
C GLU A 161 22.80 7.82 -12.32
N ILE A 162 22.22 6.75 -11.77
CA ILE A 162 22.98 5.63 -11.17
C ILE A 162 23.88 4.91 -12.20
N ALA A 163 23.41 4.71 -13.44
CA ALA A 163 24.20 4.10 -14.49
C ALA A 163 25.42 4.96 -14.88
N SER A 164 25.29 6.29 -14.85
CA SER A 164 26.39 7.21 -15.11
C SER A 164 27.47 7.20 -14.02
N GLU A 165 27.08 7.02 -12.75
CA GLU A 165 28.03 6.89 -11.62
C GLU A 165 28.96 5.67 -11.77
N ILE A 166 28.47 4.60 -12.40
CA ILE A 166 29.22 3.34 -12.60
C ILE A 166 29.73 3.13 -14.03
N GLY A 167 29.55 4.10 -14.93
CA GLY A 167 30.02 4.04 -16.32
C GLY A 167 29.30 3.03 -17.22
N VAL A 168 28.04 2.68 -16.93
CA VAL A 168 27.24 1.71 -17.70
C VAL A 168 26.33 2.43 -18.71
N THR A 169 26.37 1.99 -19.98
CA THR A 169 25.45 2.47 -21.02
C THR A 169 24.09 1.78 -20.91
N LEU A 170 23.01 2.55 -20.93
CA LEU A 170 21.65 2.03 -20.97
C LEU A 170 21.15 1.88 -22.43
N HIS A 171 20.45 0.78 -22.69
CA HIS A 171 19.84 0.40 -23.96
C HIS A 171 18.34 0.16 -23.79
N LEU A 172 17.70 0.95 -22.93
CA LEU A 172 16.25 0.94 -22.72
C LEU A 172 15.62 1.94 -23.69
N GLU A 173 14.89 1.44 -24.69
CA GLU A 173 14.08 2.27 -25.59
C GLU A 173 13.11 3.17 -24.79
N GLU A 174 13.16 4.48 -25.03
CA GLU A 174 12.13 5.39 -24.53
C GLU A 174 10.87 5.24 -25.38
N VAL A 175 10.04 4.25 -25.01
CA VAL A 175 8.68 4.14 -25.54
C VAL A 175 7.91 5.40 -25.16
N ALA A 176 7.80 6.32 -26.12
CA ALA A 176 7.13 7.59 -25.95
C ALA A 176 5.68 7.38 -25.44
N PRO A 177 5.16 8.24 -24.55
CA PRO A 177 3.80 8.10 -24.06
C PRO A 177 2.80 8.16 -25.21
N LEU A 178 2.18 7.01 -25.53
CA LEU A 178 0.97 7.01 -26.35
C LEU A 178 -0.09 7.81 -25.61
N VAL A 179 -0.49 8.93 -26.19
CA VAL A 179 -1.56 9.78 -25.64
C VAL A 179 -2.86 9.01 -25.79
N VAL A 180 -3.28 8.35 -24.70
CA VAL A 180 -4.63 7.79 -24.59
C VAL A 180 -5.57 8.96 -24.32
N GLU A 181 -6.11 9.55 -25.38
CA GLU A 181 -7.16 10.55 -25.28
C GLU A 181 -8.43 9.90 -24.72
N ASP A 182 -8.88 10.38 -23.56
CA ASP A 182 -10.10 9.95 -22.89
C ASP A 182 -11.33 10.62 -23.55
N ASP A 183 -11.70 10.22 -24.78
CA ASP A 183 -12.95 10.65 -25.44
C ASP A 183 -14.18 9.97 -24.81
N SER A 184 -14.36 10.16 -23.51
CA SER A 184 -15.49 9.69 -22.71
C SER A 184 -16.78 10.47 -23.01
N GLN A 185 -17.22 10.53 -24.27
CA GLN A 185 -18.60 10.85 -24.67
C GLN A 185 -18.96 10.60 -26.15
N LYS A 186 -19.60 9.45 -26.44
CA LYS A 186 -20.80 9.37 -27.32
C LYS A 186 -21.65 8.14 -26.98
N GLN A 187 -22.96 8.34 -26.83
CA GLN A 187 -23.95 7.27 -26.77
C GLN A 187 -24.24 6.75 -28.19
N ARG A 188 -24.38 5.43 -28.36
CA ARG A 188 -25.36 4.82 -29.28
C ARG A 188 -25.63 3.34 -28.95
N GLN A 189 -26.91 3.09 -28.68
CA GLN A 189 -27.71 1.86 -28.80
C GLN A 189 -26.99 0.53 -29.11
N LEU A 190 -27.26 -0.49 -28.30
CA LEU A 190 -27.09 -1.90 -28.67
C LEU A 190 -28.22 -2.32 -29.63
N GLU A 191 -27.89 -3.13 -30.64
CA GLU A 191 -28.78 -4.13 -31.26
C GLU A 191 -27.92 -5.37 -31.66
N PRO A 192 -28.42 -6.63 -31.65
CA PRO A 192 -27.52 -7.80 -31.52
C PRO A 192 -27.56 -8.80 -32.71
N HIS A 193 -26.55 -8.82 -33.59
CA HIS A 193 -26.51 -9.75 -34.75
C HIS A 193 -25.18 -10.49 -35.01
N LYS A 194 -25.22 -11.81 -34.76
CA LYS A 194 -24.74 -12.93 -35.63
C LYS A 194 -23.31 -12.95 -36.23
N SER A 195 -22.43 -13.66 -35.50
CA SER A 195 -21.71 -14.89 -35.94
C SER A 195 -21.04 -15.00 -37.33
N ALA A 196 -19.70 -14.98 -37.35
CA ALA A 196 -18.75 -15.80 -38.16
C ALA A 196 -17.32 -15.20 -38.06
N ASN A 197 -16.20 -15.85 -38.41
CA ASN A 197 -15.64 -17.20 -38.16
C ASN A 197 -14.17 -17.16 -38.71
N LEU A 198 -13.30 -18.12 -38.38
CA LEU A 198 -11.88 -18.23 -38.85
C LEU A 198 -10.92 -17.14 -38.28
N ASP A 199 -9.62 -17.35 -38.04
CA ASP A 199 -8.76 -18.55 -38.13
C ASP A 199 -7.59 -18.48 -37.10
N GLY A 200 -6.81 -19.56 -36.91
CA GLY A 200 -5.59 -19.59 -36.05
C GLY A 200 -4.27 -19.40 -36.82
N PRO A 201 -3.08 -19.85 -36.33
CA PRO A 201 -2.75 -20.46 -35.02
C PRO A 201 -1.37 -20.05 -34.38
N HIS A 202 -1.06 -20.58 -33.17
CA HIS A 202 0.32 -20.75 -32.59
C HIS A 202 1.11 -19.45 -32.22
N LEU A 203 2.15 -19.35 -31.35
CA LEU A 203 3.11 -20.20 -30.55
C LEU A 203 3.45 -19.47 -29.19
N ARG A 204 4.29 -19.90 -28.21
CA ARG A 204 4.65 -21.22 -27.59
C ARG A 204 5.72 -21.09 -26.45
N SER A 205 5.33 -21.09 -25.16
CA SER A 205 6.22 -21.23 -23.93
C SER A 205 7.21 -20.07 -23.65
N PRO A 206 8.11 -20.10 -22.64
CA PRO A 206 8.23 -20.87 -21.35
C PRO A 206 8.03 -19.92 -20.11
N GLY A 207 8.29 -20.22 -18.83
CA GLY A 207 8.75 -21.40 -18.06
C GLY A 207 9.41 -20.95 -16.73
N GLU A 208 9.48 -21.83 -15.70
CA GLU A 208 10.45 -21.83 -14.58
C GLU A 208 10.51 -20.61 -13.57
N GLU A 209 10.79 -20.74 -12.25
CA GLU A 209 10.91 -21.90 -11.34
C GLU A 209 10.91 -21.49 -9.83
N ARG A 210 11.12 -22.49 -8.93
CA ARG A 210 11.41 -22.45 -7.46
C ARG A 210 10.20 -22.39 -6.48
N MET A 211 10.01 -23.26 -5.47
CA MET A 211 10.89 -23.99 -4.48
C MET A 211 11.02 -23.18 -3.17
N GLU A 212 10.73 -23.67 -1.96
CA GLU A 212 10.26 -24.99 -1.48
C GLU A 212 9.56 -24.87 -0.09
N ASN A 213 8.73 -25.86 0.28
CA ASN A 213 8.50 -26.38 1.64
C ASN A 213 7.48 -27.55 1.60
N GLU A 214 7.56 -28.48 2.54
CA GLU A 214 7.06 -29.87 2.39
C GLU A 214 5.60 -30.16 2.82
N PHE A 215 5.18 -31.41 2.55
CA PHE A 215 3.95 -32.12 2.94
C PHE A 215 2.64 -31.82 2.16
N PRO A 216 1.83 -32.86 1.85
CA PRO A 216 2.21 -34.19 1.36
C PRO A 216 1.55 -34.51 0.00
N GLU A 217 1.94 -35.61 -0.65
CA GLU A 217 1.44 -35.98 -1.99
C GLU A 217 -0.06 -36.34 -2.04
N SER A 218 -0.89 -35.42 -2.54
CA SER A 218 -2.07 -35.77 -3.35
C SER A 218 -2.62 -34.59 -4.16
N ILE A 219 -3.51 -34.87 -5.11
CA ILE A 219 -4.37 -33.92 -5.85
C ILE A 219 -3.63 -32.80 -6.63
N ARG A 220 -2.87 -33.18 -7.67
CA ARG A 220 -2.61 -32.29 -8.83
C ARG A 220 -2.93 -32.91 -10.20
N THR A 221 -3.93 -33.79 -10.25
CA THR A 221 -4.58 -34.18 -11.51
C THR A 221 -5.37 -33.01 -12.10
N ARG A 222 -4.74 -32.21 -12.96
CA ARG A 222 -5.40 -31.15 -13.74
C ARG A 222 -6.39 -31.77 -14.74
N LYS A 223 -7.63 -32.02 -14.30
CA LYS A 223 -8.74 -32.47 -15.15
C LYS A 223 -8.82 -31.59 -16.40
N LYS A 224 -8.74 -32.22 -17.58
CA LYS A 224 -9.04 -31.57 -18.86
C LYS A 224 -10.53 -31.72 -19.11
N TYR A 225 -11.30 -30.66 -18.84
CA TYR A 225 -12.72 -30.61 -19.18
C TYR A 225 -12.91 -30.58 -20.70
N ARG A 226 -13.98 -31.22 -21.18
CA ARG A 226 -14.30 -31.32 -22.61
C ARG A 226 -14.76 -29.98 -23.20
N ASP A 227 -15.42 -29.19 -22.36
CA ASP A 227 -16.02 -27.90 -22.66
C ASP A 227 -16.13 -27.06 -21.37
N VAL A 228 -16.54 -25.80 -21.51
CA VAL A 228 -16.62 -24.84 -20.40
C VAL A 228 -17.83 -25.09 -19.48
N ALA A 229 -18.91 -25.68 -20.01
CA ALA A 229 -20.13 -25.94 -19.23
C ALA A 229 -19.89 -27.08 -18.22
N ALA A 230 -19.23 -28.15 -18.64
CA ALA A 230 -18.81 -29.24 -17.75
C ALA A 230 -17.86 -28.74 -16.63
N ALA A 231 -16.95 -27.82 -16.94
CA ALA A 231 -16.06 -27.21 -15.95
C ALA A 231 -16.82 -26.33 -14.94
N ALA A 232 -17.80 -25.56 -15.40
CA ALA A 232 -18.65 -24.72 -14.54
C ALA A 232 -19.55 -25.57 -13.63
N GLN A 233 -20.10 -26.68 -14.14
CA GLN A 233 -20.94 -27.59 -13.38
C GLN A 233 -20.16 -28.29 -12.25
N GLU A 234 -18.97 -28.86 -12.53
CA GLU A 234 -18.16 -29.49 -11.47
C GLU A 234 -17.72 -28.46 -10.41
N ALA A 235 -17.42 -27.22 -10.80
CA ALA A 235 -17.11 -26.14 -9.87
C ALA A 235 -18.31 -25.77 -8.97
N PHE A 236 -19.52 -25.72 -9.52
CA PHE A 236 -20.75 -25.46 -8.78
C PHE A 236 -21.07 -26.57 -7.78
N GLU A 237 -20.98 -27.83 -8.20
CA GLU A 237 -21.20 -29.01 -7.34
C GLU A 237 -20.16 -29.10 -6.22
N SER A 238 -18.89 -28.81 -6.53
CA SER A 238 -17.81 -28.74 -5.53
C SER A 238 -18.07 -27.65 -4.48
N ALA A 239 -18.53 -26.46 -4.90
CA ALA A 239 -18.89 -25.39 -3.99
C ALA A 239 -20.11 -25.74 -3.11
N ALA A 240 -21.12 -26.40 -3.68
CA ALA A 240 -22.29 -26.88 -2.95
C ALA A 240 -21.93 -27.92 -1.88
N TYR A 241 -21.03 -28.86 -2.20
CA TYR A 241 -20.51 -29.86 -1.26
C TYR A 241 -19.70 -29.20 -0.12
N ALA A 242 -18.78 -28.29 -0.45
CA ALA A 242 -18.01 -27.55 0.55
C ALA A 242 -18.91 -26.74 1.50
N ALA A 243 -19.95 -26.09 0.97
CA ALA A 243 -20.93 -25.37 1.78
C ALA A 243 -21.79 -26.32 2.65
N ALA A 244 -22.08 -27.54 2.21
CA ALA A 244 -22.74 -28.55 3.03
C ALA A 244 -21.85 -29.02 4.19
N ALA A 245 -20.58 -29.35 3.91
CA ALA A 245 -19.60 -29.76 4.92
C ALA A 245 -19.36 -28.66 5.99
N ALA A 246 -19.22 -27.40 5.56
CA ALA A 246 -19.07 -26.27 6.49
C ALA A 246 -20.30 -26.09 7.42
N ARG A 247 -21.52 -26.29 6.89
CA ARG A 247 -22.75 -26.25 7.71
C ARG A 247 -22.82 -27.42 8.71
N ALA A 248 -22.36 -28.61 8.32
CA ALA A 248 -22.29 -29.75 9.24
C ALA A 248 -21.30 -29.50 10.39
N ALA A 249 -20.11 -28.97 10.11
CA ALA A 249 -19.11 -28.61 11.14
C ALA A 249 -19.64 -27.54 12.13
N VAL A 250 -20.36 -26.54 11.63
CA VAL A 250 -21.01 -25.49 12.46
C VAL A 250 -22.19 -26.04 13.28
N ALA A 251 -22.82 -27.14 12.85
CA ALA A 251 -23.82 -27.84 13.66
C ALA A 251 -23.16 -28.65 14.80
N LEU A 252 -22.12 -29.43 14.48
CA LEU A 252 -21.39 -30.27 15.45
C LEU A 252 -20.78 -29.45 16.59
N SER A 253 -20.10 -28.36 16.27
CA SER A 253 -19.52 -27.43 17.27
C SER A 253 -20.55 -26.68 18.14
N ARG A 254 -21.85 -26.78 17.83
CA ARG A 254 -22.95 -26.26 18.65
C ARG A 254 -23.63 -27.33 19.52
N SER A 255 -23.51 -28.60 19.15
CA SER A 255 -23.89 -29.71 20.04
C SER A 255 -22.87 -29.88 21.17
N GLU A 256 -21.57 -29.86 20.87
CA GLU A 256 -20.49 -30.01 21.87
C GLU A 256 -20.54 -28.94 22.97
N SER A 257 -21.15 -27.78 22.71
CA SER A 257 -21.32 -26.69 23.68
C SER A 257 -22.53 -26.84 24.62
N ARG A 258 -23.22 -27.99 24.64
CA ARG A 258 -24.44 -28.21 25.45
C ARG A 258 -24.36 -29.31 26.49
N ASP A 259 -23.40 -30.22 26.42
CA ASP A 259 -23.32 -31.40 27.29
C ASP A 259 -22.35 -31.20 28.48
N ASN A 260 -22.36 -30.00 29.09
CA ASN A 260 -21.54 -29.66 30.26
C ASN A 260 -22.34 -28.84 31.30
N ASP A 261 -23.36 -29.45 31.88
CA ASP A 261 -23.89 -29.10 33.20
C ASP A 261 -23.77 -30.36 34.08
N PRO A 262 -23.08 -30.32 35.25
CA PRO A 262 -22.96 -31.47 36.13
C PRO A 262 -24.20 -31.64 37.02
N ASP A 263 -24.62 -32.90 37.25
CA ASP A 263 -25.63 -33.22 38.27
C ASP A 263 -25.18 -32.75 39.66
N ASP A 264 -26.07 -32.04 40.38
CA ASP A 264 -25.95 -31.85 41.83
C ASP A 264 -27.14 -32.52 42.53
N HIS A 265 -26.84 -33.35 43.53
CA HIS A 265 -27.79 -34.31 44.10
C HIS A 265 -28.60 -33.72 45.26
N SER A 266 -29.82 -33.25 44.99
CA SER A 266 -30.81 -32.97 46.03
C SER A 266 -31.39 -34.27 46.61
N GLY A 267 -30.60 -34.98 47.42
CA GLY A 267 -31.02 -36.13 48.20
C GLY A 267 -32.04 -35.76 49.29
N SER A 268 -33.01 -36.63 49.56
CA SER A 268 -34.06 -36.42 50.56
C SER A 268 -33.72 -37.04 51.92
N SER A 269 -34.32 -36.47 52.95
CA SER A 269 -34.41 -36.99 54.34
C SER A 269 -33.10 -36.84 55.16
N HIS A 270 -33.17 -36.69 56.48
CA HIS A 270 -34.29 -37.02 57.38
C HIS A 270 -34.56 -35.99 58.48
#